data_AF-A0A8I1MEB6-F1
#
_entry.id   AF-A0A8I1MEB6-F1
#
_cell.length_a   1.000
_cell.length_b   1.000
_cell.length_c   1.000
_cell.angle_alpha   90.00
_cell.angle_beta   90.00
_cell.angle_gamma   90.00
#
_symmetry.space_group_name_H-M   'P 1'
#
loop_
_entity.id
_entity.type
_entity.pdbx_description
1 polymer ?
#
loop_
_entity_poly.entity_id
_entity_poly.type
_entity_poly.pdbx_seq_one_letter_code
_entity_poly.pdbx_strand_id
1 'polypeptide(L)' 'MLIRLQLILSVIALPLMLYSFITKDYTLQPYATLLFGLIMLIIGLVQFQNKSKGFGWLFLFISIYTLYTSVESFLLK' A
#
# COMPACT_ATOMS: atom_id res chain seq x y z
N MET A 1 -16.38 7.23 -1.93
CA MET A 1 -15.91 7.30 -0.53
C MET A 1 -14.51 6.71 -0.37
N LEU A 2 -14.22 5.53 -0.93
CA LEU A 2 -12.90 4.87 -0.88
C LEU A 2 -11.73 5.74 -1.36
N ILE A 3 -11.93 6.55 -2.42
CA ILE A 3 -10.90 7.46 -2.94
C ILE A 3 -10.43 8.50 -1.90
N ARG A 4 -11.30 8.93 -0.97
CA ARG A 4 -10.89 9.85 0.10
C ARG A 4 -9.94 9.17 1.08
N LEU A 5 -10.20 7.91 1.41
CA LEU A 5 -9.34 7.11 2.28
C LEU A 5 -7.97 6.89 1.62
N GLN A 6 -7.94 6.58 0.33
CA GLN A 6 -6.71 6.48 -0.46
C GLN A 6 -5.90 7.79 -0.42
N LEU A 7 -6.57 8.94 -0.53
CA LEU A 7 -5.91 10.25 -0.53
C LEU A 7 -5.25 10.53 0.82
N ILE A 8 -5.94 10.26 1.93
CA ILE A 8 -5.39 10.39 3.29
C ILE A 8 -4.19 9.45 3.49
N LEU A 9 -4.31 8.18 3.09
CA LEU A 9 -3.21 7.22 3.17
C LEU A 9 -2.01 7.66 2.33
N SER A 10 -2.24 8.17 1.12
CA SER A 10 -1.17 8.60 0.22
C SER A 10 -0.43 9.84 0.74
N VAL A 11 -1.14 10.79 1.37
CA VAL A 11 -0.54 11.98 2.00
C VAL A 11 0.38 11.60 3.16
N ILE A 12 0.13 10.49 3.84
CA ILE A 12 0.99 9.98 4.93
C ILE A 12 2.12 9.10 4.38
N ALA A 13 1.84 8.26 3.38
CA ALA A 13 2.82 7.31 2.82
C ALA A 13 3.93 8.00 2.02
N LEU A 14 3.61 9.05 1.25
CA LEU A 14 4.57 9.80 0.45
C LEU A 14 5.73 10.40 1.27
N PRO A 15 5.48 11.17 2.35
CA PRO A 15 6.55 11.72 3.17
C PRO A 15 7.32 10.62 3.91
N LEU A 16 6.69 9.51 4.31
CA LEU A 16 7.40 8.36 4.88
C LEU A 16 8.40 7.76 3.87
N MET A 17 7.98 7.54 2.62
CA MET A 17 8.86 7.05 1.57
C MET A 17 9.99 8.02 1.25
N LEU A 18 9.68 9.32 1.12
CA LEU A 18 10.67 10.37 0.91
C LEU A 18 11.69 10.42 2.05
N TYR A 19 11.22 10.35 3.30
CA TYR A 19 12.09 10.34 4.47
C TYR A 19 13.02 9.12 4.47
N SER A 20 12.49 7.92 4.26
CA SER A 20 13.31 6.70 4.18
C SER A 20 14.32 6.76 3.03
N PHE A 21 13.95 7.33 1.89
CA PHE A 21 14.83 7.44 0.73
C PHE A 21 15.97 8.45 0.93
N ILE A 22 15.66 9.62 1.50
CA ILE A 22 16.64 10.69 1.77
C ILE A 22 17.59 10.27 2.89
N THR A 23 17.04 9.77 3.99
CA THR A 23 17.81 9.42 5.19
C THR A 23 18.56 8.09 5.02
N LYS A 24 18.22 7.32 3.97
CA LYS A 24 18.63 5.91 3.77
C LYS A 24 18.33 5.03 4.99
N ASP A 25 17.40 5.47 5.81
CA ASP A 25 16.97 4.78 7.02
C ASP A 25 15.68 4.02 6.70
N TYR A 26 15.84 2.70 6.56
CA TYR A 26 14.78 1.77 6.23
C TYR A 26 13.99 1.31 7.46
N THR A 27 14.25 1.90 8.63
CA THR A 27 13.47 1.59 9.85
C THR A 27 11.97 1.85 9.68
N LEU A 28 11.60 2.84 8.88
CA LEU A 28 10.22 3.22 8.59
C LEU A 28 9.67 2.61 7.28
N GLN A 29 10.51 1.92 6.51
CA GLN A 29 10.12 1.25 5.29
C GLN A 29 8.98 0.24 5.48
N PRO A 30 8.95 -0.64 6.51
CA PRO A 30 7.86 -1.58 6.68
C PRO A 30 6.50 -0.89 6.93
N TYR A 31 6.48 0.29 7.57
CA TYR A 31 5.26 1.11 7.72
C TYR A 31 4.79 1.70 6.39
N ALA A 32 5.73 2.18 5.56
CA ALA A 32 5.43 2.67 4.23
C ALA A 32 4.86 1.56 3.33
N THR A 33 5.46 0.36 3.38
CA THR A 33 5.00 -0.81 2.63
C THR A 33 3.60 -1.25 3.06
N LEU A 34 3.30 -1.19 4.37
CA LEU A 34 1.97 -1.50 4.92
C LEU A 34 0.90 -0.53 4.40
N LEU A 35 1.18 0.77 4.46
CA LEU A 35 0.30 1.81 3.90
C LEU A 35 0.10 1.62 2.39
N PHE A 36 1.15 1.23 1.66
CA PHE A 36 1.08 0.95 0.23
C PHE A 36 0.19 -0.27 -0.07
N GLY A 37 0.30 -1.33 0.73
CA GLY A 37 -0.57 -2.52 0.64
C GLY A 37 -2.05 -2.18 0.83
N LEU A 38 -2.38 -1.29 1.77
CA LEU A 38 -3.74 -0.78 1.95
C LEU A 38 -4.22 0.07 0.76
N ILE A 39 -3.37 0.94 0.21
CA ILE A 39 -3.69 1.74 -0.99
C ILE A 39 -4.04 0.81 -2.16
N MET A 40 -3.24 -0.24 -2.37
CA MET A 40 -3.49 -1.25 -3.41
C MET A 40 -4.82 -1.99 -3.20
N LEU A 41 -5.17 -2.29 -1.94
CA LEU A 41 -6.46 -2.89 -1.60
C LEU A 41 -7.62 -1.97 -1.98
N ILE A 42 -7.50 -0.68 -1.63
CA ILE A 42 -8.51 0.34 -1.95
C ILE A 42 -8.68 0.46 -3.47
N ILE A 43 -7.58 0.49 -4.23
CA ILE A 43 -7.62 0.55 -5.70
C ILE A 43 -8.30 -0.70 -6.28
N GLY A 44 -7.98 -1.89 -5.77
CA GLY A 44 -8.64 -3.14 -6.17
C GLY A 44 -10.15 -3.07 -5.94
N LEU A 45 -10.59 -2.62 -4.76
CA LEU A 45 -12.01 -2.46 -4.43
C LEU A 45 -12.70 -1.41 -5.33
N VAL A 46 -12.04 -0.31 -5.64
CA VAL A 46 -12.56 0.71 -6.57
C VAL A 46 -12.70 0.15 -7.98
N GLN A 47 -11.75 -0.64 -8.45
CA GLN A 47 -11.83 -1.34 -9.75
C GLN A 47 -12.99 -2.34 -9.81
N PHE A 48 -13.24 -3.07 -8.71
CA PHE A 48 -14.41 -3.94 -8.59
C PHE A 48 -15.72 -3.17 -8.68
N GLN A 49 -15.81 -1.99 -8.05
CA GLN A 49 -16.98 -1.11 -8.17
C GLN A 49 -17.17 -0.59 -9.60
N ASN A 50 -16.07 -0.32 -10.32
CA ASN A 50 -16.10 0.21 -11.68
C ASN A 50 -16.31 -0.87 -12.79
N LYS A 51 -16.81 -2.07 -12.44
CA LYS A 51 -17.02 -3.23 -13.34
C LYS A 51 -15.76 -3.76 -14.05
N SER A 52 -14.58 -3.23 -13.77
CA SER A 52 -13.31 -3.71 -14.32
C SER A 52 -12.79 -4.90 -13.49
N LYS A 53 -13.39 -6.07 -13.72
CA LYS A 53 -13.14 -7.28 -12.93
C LYS A 53 -11.70 -7.80 -13.04
N GLY A 54 -11.06 -7.63 -14.19
CA GLY A 54 -9.71 -8.15 -14.44
C GLY A 54 -8.64 -7.45 -13.61
N PHE A 55 -8.58 -6.12 -13.69
CA PHE A 55 -7.63 -5.35 -12.90
C PHE A 55 -7.97 -5.33 -11.40
N GLY A 56 -9.26 -5.40 -11.03
CA GLY A 56 -9.66 -5.54 -9.62
C GLY A 56 -9.01 -6.76 -8.97
N TRP A 57 -9.01 -7.91 -9.64
CA TRP A 57 -8.39 -9.13 -9.15
C TRP A 57 -6.85 -9.03 -9.04
N LEU A 58 -6.20 -8.40 -10.03
CA LEU A 58 -4.76 -8.15 -9.99
C LEU A 58 -4.36 -7.28 -8.79
N PHE A 59 -5.06 -6.16 -8.58
CA PHE A 59 -4.79 -5.26 -7.45
C PHE A 59 -5.04 -5.92 -6.09
N LEU A 60 -6.03 -6.81 -6.01
CA LEU A 60 -6.31 -7.58 -4.79
C LEU A 60 -5.16 -8.56 -4.51
N PHE A 61 -4.65 -9.25 -5.53
CA PHE A 61 -3.50 -10.13 -5.41
C PHE A 61 -2.22 -9.38 -5.01
N ILE A 62 -1.96 -8.23 -5.65
CA ILE A 62 -0.84 -7.34 -5.33
C ILE A 62 -0.95 -6.84 -3.88
N SER A 63 -2.15 -6.47 -3.43
CA SER A 63 -2.37 -6.04 -2.04
C SER A 63 -2.03 -7.14 -1.04
N ILE A 64 -2.50 -8.38 -1.25
CA ILE A 64 -2.20 -9.52 -0.39
C ILE A 64 -0.69 -9.77 -0.34
N TYR A 65 -0.02 -9.77 -1.49
CA TYR A 65 1.42 -9.95 -1.56
C TYR A 65 2.18 -8.83 -0.83
N THR A 66 1.76 -7.57 -1.01
CA THR A 66 2.40 -6.41 -0.35
C THR A 66 2.19 -6.43 1.17
N LEU A 67 1.03 -6.91 1.64
CA LEU A 67 0.80 -7.09 3.08
C LEU A 67 1.65 -8.23 3.65
N TYR A 68 1.79 -9.33 2.91
CA TYR A 68 2.68 -10.42 3.29
C TYR A 68 4.13 -9.96 3.44
N THR A 69 4.68 -9.24 2.45
CA THR A 69 6.05 -8.72 2.51
C THR A 69 6.24 -7.67 3.60
N SER A 70 5.19 -6.90 3.94
CA SER A 70 5.21 -5.99 5.08
C SER A 70 5.33 -6.75 6.41
N VAL A 71 4.55 -7.80 6.61
CA VAL A 71 4.63 -8.66 7.81
C VAL A 71 6.01 -9.34 7.90
N GLU A 72 6.51 -9.85 6.77
CA GLU A 72 7.84 -10.44 6.68
C GLU A 72 8.93 -9.43 7.06
N SER A 73 8.84 -8.19 6.56
CA SER A 73 9.77 -7.11 6.90
C SER A 73 9.72 -6.67 8.37
N PHE A 74 8.57 -6.85 9.04
CA PHE A 74 8.45 -6.62 10.48
C PHE A 74 9.03 -7.78 11.30
N LEU A 75 8.91 -9.03 10.82
CA LEU A 75 9.35 -10.25 11.51
C LEU A 75 10.82 -10.59 11.29
N LEU A 76 11.39 -10.30 10.11
CA LEU A 76 12.80 -10.55 9.76
C LEU A 76 13.75 -9.42 10.19
N LYS A 77 13.25 -8.46 10.97
CA LYS A 77 14.07 -7.38 11.54
C LYS A 77 14.58 -7.74 12.92
#